data_AF-A0A0D8J7U0-F1
#
_entry.id   AF-A0A0D8J7U0-F1
#
_cell.length_a   1.000
_cell.length_b   1.000
_cell.length_c   1.000
_cell.angle_alpha   90.00
_cell.angle_beta   90.00
_cell.angle_gamma   90.00
#
_symmetry.space_group_name_H-M   'P 1'
#
loop_
_entity.id
_entity.type
_entity.pdbx_description
1 polymer ?
#
loop_
_entity_poly.entity_id
_entity_poly.type
_entity_poly.pdbx_seq_one_letter_code
_entity_poly.pdbx_strand_id
1 'polypeptide(L)'
;MNDKKLKDMWNKAETLMEASDYKSSSIEQFISGRSNDTTQKIKTMIIFDLVLKAISLCVLAIDFVLYFGTTNVMSVTIAGIVLLLPLIFMQYKMLNRFSEAADNGQNTRDKLAYMLTYLKTKFFTTLLSVSGTYLFGFIAGSLVYFYTAYGYVRPLDGVDFVVFLTFILIGIAFNFFVNQGQVKYHIKHLEICLNDLNDKNLELVSENIELQRKRDRSNKILLALVLVIGILLLVIVFKNIGFIIK
;
A
#
# COMPACT_ATOMS: atom_id res chain seq x y z
N MET A 1 0.11 16.82 -54.35
CA MET A 1 0.68 15.77 -53.48
C MET A 1 1.21 14.69 -54.40
N ASN A 2 2.50 14.38 -54.36
CA ASN A 2 3.21 13.72 -55.46
C ASN A 2 2.97 12.20 -55.45
N ASP A 3 2.40 11.65 -56.53
CA ASP A 3 1.93 10.27 -56.65
C ASP A 3 3.04 9.23 -56.40
N LYS A 4 4.27 9.58 -56.76
CA LYS A 4 5.48 8.79 -56.43
C LYS A 4 5.67 8.59 -54.92
N LYS A 5 5.34 9.59 -54.11
CA LYS A 5 5.53 9.56 -52.66
C LYS A 5 4.49 8.65 -51.99
N LEU A 6 3.27 8.61 -52.54
CA LEU A 6 2.22 7.68 -52.12
C LEU A 6 2.58 6.25 -52.50
N LYS A 7 3.11 6.03 -53.71
CA LYS A 7 3.55 4.71 -54.17
C LYS A 7 4.75 4.17 -53.39
N ASP A 8 5.71 5.04 -53.05
CA ASP A 8 6.85 4.68 -52.18
C ASP A 8 6.42 4.40 -50.74
N MET A 9 5.44 5.15 -50.22
CA MET A 9 4.83 4.86 -48.90
C MET A 9 4.06 3.54 -48.90
N TRP A 10 3.33 3.24 -49.98
CA TRP A 10 2.58 2.01 -50.14
C TRP A 10 3.51 0.79 -50.25
N ASN A 11 4.56 0.88 -51.06
CA ASN A 11 5.57 -0.19 -51.17
C ASN A 11 6.35 -0.40 -49.87
N LYS A 12 6.63 0.67 -49.09
CA LYS A 12 7.19 0.56 -47.74
C LYS A 12 6.22 -0.07 -46.75
N ALA A 13 4.94 0.25 -46.84
CA ALA A 13 3.91 -0.34 -45.98
C ALA A 13 3.69 -1.82 -46.34
N GLU A 14 3.72 -2.19 -47.61
CA GLU A 14 3.58 -3.56 -48.11
C GLU A 14 4.78 -4.42 -47.74
N THR A 15 6.01 -3.89 -47.84
CA THR A 15 7.21 -4.58 -47.31
C THR A 15 7.23 -4.67 -45.78
N LEU A 16 6.63 -3.70 -45.06
CA LEU A 16 6.44 -3.77 -43.61
C LEU A 16 5.31 -4.72 -43.21
N MET A 17 4.28 -4.88 -44.04
CA MET A 17 3.17 -5.81 -43.85
C MET A 17 3.57 -7.25 -44.19
N GLU A 18 4.37 -7.47 -45.25
CA GLU A 18 5.00 -8.77 -45.53
C GLU A 18 6.10 -9.11 -44.53
N ALA A 19 6.77 -8.11 -43.93
CA ALA A 19 7.66 -8.30 -42.78
C ALA A 19 6.92 -8.33 -41.43
N SER A 20 5.60 -8.16 -41.41
CA SER A 20 4.80 -8.18 -40.17
C SER A 20 4.41 -9.61 -39.78
N ASP A 21 5.42 -10.46 -39.63
CA ASP A 21 5.51 -11.10 -38.32
C ASP A 21 5.59 -9.94 -37.33
N TYR A 22 4.45 -9.56 -36.74
CA TYR A 22 4.42 -8.82 -35.48
C TYR A 22 5.19 -9.72 -34.50
N LYS A 23 6.53 -9.59 -34.51
CA LYS A 23 7.43 -10.54 -33.87
C LYS A 23 6.98 -10.61 -32.42
N SER A 24 6.63 -11.81 -31.98
CA SER A 24 6.28 -12.11 -30.59
C SER A 24 7.24 -11.39 -29.62
N SER A 25 8.53 -11.26 -29.97
CA SER A 25 9.53 -10.52 -29.20
C SER A 25 9.27 -9.02 -29.04
N SER A 26 8.70 -8.33 -30.02
CA SER A 26 8.37 -6.90 -29.96
C SER A 26 7.11 -6.64 -29.13
N ILE A 27 6.12 -7.52 -29.23
CA ILE A 27 4.93 -7.53 -28.36
C ILE A 27 5.37 -7.84 -26.92
N GLU A 28 6.23 -8.81 -26.72
CA GLU A 28 6.76 -9.20 -25.41
C GLU A 28 7.68 -8.12 -24.80
N GLN A 29 8.47 -7.41 -25.60
CA GLN A 29 9.23 -6.23 -25.14
C GLN A 29 8.31 -5.07 -24.73
N PHE A 30 7.24 -4.80 -25.48
CA PHE A 30 6.28 -3.77 -25.12
C PHE A 30 5.50 -4.12 -23.84
N ILE A 31 5.06 -5.38 -23.72
CA ILE A 31 4.36 -5.89 -22.54
C ILE A 31 5.29 -5.92 -21.32
N SER A 32 6.55 -6.35 -21.47
CA SER A 32 7.54 -6.35 -20.38
C SER A 32 7.86 -4.94 -19.88
N GLY A 33 8.06 -3.98 -20.78
CA GLY A 33 8.32 -2.58 -20.41
C GLY A 33 7.15 -1.96 -19.64
N ARG A 34 5.92 -2.21 -20.09
CA ARG A 34 4.70 -1.67 -19.47
C ARG A 34 4.33 -2.38 -18.17
N SER A 35 4.61 -3.68 -18.06
CA SER A 35 4.51 -4.43 -16.82
C SER A 35 5.51 -3.92 -15.78
N ASN A 36 6.74 -3.62 -16.18
CA ASN A 36 7.76 -3.14 -15.26
C ASN A 36 7.41 -1.76 -14.69
N ASP A 37 6.83 -0.86 -15.50
CA ASP A 37 6.31 0.43 -15.01
C ASP A 37 5.21 0.23 -13.95
N THR A 38 4.29 -0.71 -14.19
CA THR A 38 3.24 -1.06 -13.21
C THR A 38 3.83 -1.65 -11.93
N THR A 39 4.84 -2.51 -12.05
CA THR A 39 5.59 -3.08 -10.92
C THR A 39 6.27 -2.00 -10.10
N GLN A 40 6.92 -1.06 -10.77
CA GLN A 40 7.63 0.03 -10.12
C GLN A 40 6.66 0.93 -9.37
N LYS A 41 5.49 1.24 -9.94
CA LYS A 41 4.43 2.01 -9.24
C LYS A 41 3.96 1.33 -7.96
N ILE A 42 3.72 0.02 -8.00
CA ILE A 42 3.32 -0.75 -6.81
C ILE A 42 4.45 -0.81 -5.78
N LYS A 43 5.71 -1.03 -6.20
CA LYS A 43 6.88 -0.99 -5.30
C LYS A 43 6.98 0.39 -4.64
N THR A 44 6.90 1.47 -5.42
CA THR A 44 6.98 2.85 -4.91
C THR A 44 5.86 3.15 -3.92
N MET A 45 4.62 2.70 -4.17
CA MET A 45 3.51 2.84 -3.21
C MET A 45 3.83 2.16 -1.86
N ILE A 46 4.32 0.92 -1.88
CA ILE A 46 4.67 0.17 -0.67
C ILE A 46 5.85 0.81 0.07
N ILE A 47 6.87 1.25 -0.67
CA ILE A 47 8.05 1.95 -0.12
C ILE A 47 7.64 3.26 0.53
N PHE A 48 6.80 4.05 -0.14
CA PHE A 48 6.32 5.33 0.39
C PHE A 48 5.58 5.15 1.72
N ASP A 49 4.70 4.15 1.81
CA ASP A 49 4.02 3.87 3.08
C ASP A 49 4.97 3.34 4.17
N LEU A 50 6.01 2.58 3.81
CA LEU A 50 7.05 2.17 4.75
C LEU A 50 7.83 3.37 5.30
N VAL A 51 8.13 4.36 4.44
CA VAL A 51 8.73 5.64 4.85
C VAL A 51 7.80 6.40 5.79
N LEU A 52 6.50 6.49 5.49
CA LEU A 52 5.53 7.14 6.38
C LEU A 52 5.43 6.46 7.75
N LYS A 53 5.46 5.12 7.80
CA LYS A 53 5.51 4.36 9.06
C LYS A 53 6.80 4.64 9.84
N ALA A 54 7.94 4.69 9.16
CA ALA A 54 9.22 5.02 9.79
C ALA A 54 9.22 6.45 10.37
N ILE A 55 8.70 7.42 9.62
CA ILE A 55 8.52 8.80 10.11
C ILE A 55 7.61 8.80 11.34
N SER A 56 6.47 8.12 11.28
CA SER A 56 5.54 8.03 12.42
C SER A 56 6.20 7.42 13.66
N LEU A 57 7.05 6.40 13.48
CA LEU A 57 7.81 5.78 14.55
C LEU A 57 8.83 6.76 15.17
N CYS A 58 9.54 7.53 14.35
CA CYS A 58 10.45 8.57 14.83
C CYS A 58 9.69 9.66 15.62
N VAL A 59 8.53 10.11 15.12
CA VAL A 59 7.73 11.13 15.81
C VAL A 59 7.21 10.60 17.15
N LEU A 60 6.70 9.36 17.22
CA LEU A 60 6.28 8.76 18.49
C LEU A 60 7.43 8.62 19.50
N ALA A 61 8.66 8.34 19.02
CA ALA A 61 9.84 8.31 19.88
C ALA A 61 10.19 9.71 20.41
N ILE A 62 10.03 10.76 19.59
CA ILE A 62 10.17 12.16 20.03
C ILE A 62 9.09 12.49 21.06
N ASP A 63 7.83 12.16 20.79
CA ASP A 63 6.71 12.40 21.72
C ASP A 63 6.93 11.71 23.07
N PHE A 64 7.50 10.51 23.08
CA PHE A 64 7.87 9.82 24.32
C PHE A 64 8.86 10.63 25.17
N VAL A 65 9.84 11.28 24.54
CA VAL A 65 10.83 12.13 25.23
C VAL A 65 10.19 13.45 25.66
N LEU A 66 9.40 14.08 24.79
CA LEU A 66 8.75 15.37 25.09
C LEU A 66 7.76 15.28 26.26
N TYR A 67 7.02 14.17 26.36
CA TYR A 67 6.03 13.94 27.40
C TYR A 67 6.53 13.06 28.55
N PHE A 68 7.85 13.01 28.76
CA PHE A 68 8.44 12.22 29.84
C PHE A 68 7.87 12.62 31.20
N GLY A 69 7.41 11.62 31.97
CA GLY A 69 6.69 11.83 33.24
C GLY A 69 5.16 11.80 33.12
N THR A 70 4.60 11.84 31.91
CA THR A 70 3.15 11.70 31.69
C THR A 70 2.81 10.24 31.35
N THR A 71 2.47 9.43 32.37
CA THR A 71 2.27 7.97 32.25
C THR A 71 1.33 7.58 31.10
N ASN A 72 0.24 8.32 30.89
CA ASN A 72 -0.73 8.02 29.82
C ASN A 72 -0.12 8.20 28.43
N VAL A 73 0.53 9.33 28.16
CA VAL A 73 1.13 9.63 26.84
C VAL A 73 2.28 8.67 26.56
N MET A 74 3.12 8.38 27.57
CA MET A 74 4.21 7.41 27.46
C MET A 74 3.69 6.00 27.15
N SER A 75 2.59 5.56 27.78
CA SER A 75 2.01 4.24 27.50
C SER A 75 1.52 4.14 26.05
N VAL A 76 0.96 5.23 25.51
CA VAL A 76 0.41 5.25 24.15
C VAL A 76 1.52 5.31 23.11
N THR A 77 2.57 6.09 23.32
CA THR A 77 3.72 6.13 22.41
C THR A 77 4.45 4.79 22.39
N ILE A 78 4.67 4.14 23.54
CA ILE A 78 5.22 2.77 23.59
C ILE A 78 4.32 1.78 22.85
N ALA A 79 3.02 1.77 23.14
CA ALA A 79 2.09 0.86 22.48
C ALA A 79 2.04 1.10 20.96
N GLY A 80 2.08 2.36 20.53
CA GLY A 80 2.16 2.74 19.12
C GLY A 80 3.43 2.20 18.45
N ILE A 81 4.59 2.33 19.09
CA ILE A 81 5.86 1.78 18.59
C ILE A 81 5.79 0.25 18.50
N VAL A 82 5.32 -0.42 19.56
CA VAL A 82 5.19 -1.88 19.62
C VAL A 82 4.23 -2.40 18.54
N LEU A 83 3.19 -1.65 18.17
CA LEU A 83 2.28 -2.01 17.08
C LEU A 83 2.83 -1.69 15.69
N LEU A 84 3.59 -0.60 15.53
CA LEU A 84 4.16 -0.20 14.24
C LEU A 84 5.30 -1.12 13.78
N LEU A 85 6.16 -1.57 14.69
CA LEU A 85 7.29 -2.46 14.37
C LEU A 85 6.88 -3.74 13.60
N PRO A 86 5.91 -4.54 14.07
CA PRO A 86 5.48 -5.73 13.35
C PRO A 86 4.79 -5.40 12.02
N LEU A 87 4.12 -4.25 11.90
CA LEU A 87 3.53 -3.80 10.63
C LEU A 87 4.62 -3.45 9.60
N ILE A 88 5.67 -2.73 10.01
CA ILE A 88 6.82 -2.42 9.16
C ILE A 88 7.50 -3.73 8.72
N PHE A 89 7.74 -4.64 9.66
CA PHE A 89 8.36 -5.93 9.34
C PHE A 89 7.51 -6.77 8.37
N MET A 90 6.20 -6.84 8.60
CA MET A 90 5.27 -7.54 7.71
C MET A 90 5.33 -6.96 6.30
N GLN A 91 5.30 -5.64 6.18
CA GLN A 91 5.28 -4.93 4.90
C GLN A 91 6.63 -5.01 4.17
N TYR A 92 7.75 -4.95 4.89
CA TYR A 92 9.09 -5.16 4.35
C TYR A 92 9.27 -6.58 3.80
N LYS A 93 8.89 -7.60 4.58
CA LYS A 93 8.90 -9.00 4.13
C LYS A 93 8.05 -9.20 2.88
N MET A 94 6.94 -8.48 2.79
CA MET A 94 6.06 -8.48 1.63
C MET A 94 6.75 -7.86 0.40
N LEU A 95 7.37 -6.70 0.57
CA LEU A 95 8.10 -6.00 -0.48
C LEU A 95 9.27 -6.83 -1.04
N ASN A 96 10.06 -7.47 -0.18
CA ASN A 96 11.15 -8.34 -0.63
C ASN A 96 10.61 -9.52 -1.45
N ARG A 97 9.56 -10.20 -0.99
CA ARG A 97 8.93 -11.30 -1.75
C ARG A 97 8.38 -10.84 -3.09
N PHE A 98 7.83 -9.63 -3.16
CA PHE A 98 7.36 -9.06 -4.41
C PHE A 98 8.51 -8.71 -5.35
N SER A 99 9.61 -8.16 -4.82
CA SER A 99 10.80 -7.86 -5.63
C SER A 99 11.45 -9.14 -6.15
N GLU A 100 11.63 -10.14 -5.29
CA GLU A 100 12.17 -11.45 -5.67
C GLU A 100 11.30 -12.12 -6.75
N ALA A 101 9.97 -12.06 -6.63
CA ALA A 101 9.06 -12.61 -7.64
C ALA A 101 9.10 -11.83 -8.97
N ALA A 102 9.31 -10.52 -8.93
CA ALA A 102 9.46 -9.68 -10.12
C ALA A 102 10.83 -9.86 -10.80
N ASP A 103 11.89 -10.12 -10.04
CA ASP A 103 13.25 -10.22 -10.55
C ASP A 103 13.60 -11.64 -11.02
N ASN A 104 13.14 -12.70 -10.34
CA ASN A 104 13.56 -14.10 -10.59
C ASN A 104 12.79 -14.88 -11.67
N GLY A 105 11.77 -14.30 -12.33
CA GLY A 105 11.08 -15.02 -13.40
C GLY A 105 11.98 -15.20 -14.64
N GLN A 106 12.17 -16.44 -15.10
CA GLN A 106 12.99 -16.74 -16.27
C GLN A 106 12.40 -16.18 -17.58
N ASN A 107 11.08 -15.99 -17.66
CA ASN A 107 10.35 -15.39 -18.78
C ASN A 107 9.38 -14.28 -18.32
N THR A 108 9.13 -13.27 -19.16
CA THR A 108 8.21 -12.13 -18.91
C THR A 108 6.82 -12.58 -18.45
N ARG A 109 6.34 -13.69 -19.01
CA ARG A 109 5.05 -14.30 -18.73
C ARG A 109 4.91 -14.78 -17.29
N ASP A 110 5.94 -15.45 -16.77
CA ASP A 110 5.89 -16.00 -15.41
C ASP A 110 5.99 -14.87 -14.38
N LYS A 111 6.79 -13.83 -14.66
CA LYS A 111 6.84 -12.60 -13.86
C LYS A 111 5.46 -11.97 -13.70
N LEU A 112 4.72 -11.83 -14.80
CA LEU A 112 3.36 -11.27 -14.80
C LEU A 112 2.37 -12.14 -13.99
N ALA A 113 2.41 -13.47 -14.17
CA ALA A 113 1.51 -14.38 -13.48
C ALA A 113 1.75 -14.39 -11.95
N TYR A 114 3.01 -14.41 -11.51
CA TYR A 114 3.35 -14.32 -10.09
C TYR A 114 2.95 -12.96 -9.49
N MET A 115 3.16 -11.88 -10.23
CA MET A 115 2.79 -10.54 -9.81
C MET A 115 1.27 -10.37 -9.69
N LEU A 116 0.50 -10.87 -10.66
CA LEU A 116 -0.97 -10.84 -10.64
C LEU A 116 -1.53 -11.68 -9.50
N THR A 117 -0.99 -12.89 -9.30
CA THR A 117 -1.34 -13.77 -8.17
C THR A 117 -1.11 -13.06 -6.83
N TYR A 118 0.04 -12.41 -6.70
CA TYR A 118 0.38 -11.66 -5.50
C TYR A 118 -0.55 -10.46 -5.26
N LEU A 119 -0.81 -9.66 -6.30
CA LEU A 119 -1.72 -8.51 -6.21
C LEU A 119 -3.14 -8.95 -5.87
N LYS A 120 -3.65 -10.02 -6.47
CA LYS A 120 -5.00 -10.51 -6.13
C LYS A 120 -5.10 -11.07 -4.72
N THR A 121 -4.03 -11.66 -4.19
CA THR A 121 -4.08 -12.38 -2.91
C THR A 121 -3.72 -11.51 -1.71
N LYS A 122 -2.61 -10.76 -1.79
CA LYS A 122 -2.02 -10.04 -0.65
C LYS A 122 -2.44 -8.58 -0.58
N PHE A 123 -2.89 -8.00 -1.69
CA PHE A 123 -3.07 -6.56 -1.78
C PHE A 123 -4.12 -6.01 -0.82
N PHE A 124 -5.21 -6.72 -0.54
CA PHE A 124 -6.20 -6.25 0.43
C PHE A 124 -5.60 -6.10 1.84
N THR A 125 -4.74 -7.04 2.23
CA THR A 125 -4.00 -7.01 3.50
C THR A 125 -3.00 -5.86 3.51
N THR A 126 -2.30 -5.62 2.39
CA THR A 126 -1.40 -4.48 2.20
C THR A 126 -2.14 -3.16 2.32
N LEU A 127 -3.28 -3.04 1.65
CA LEU A 127 -4.11 -1.85 1.61
C LEU A 127 -4.60 -1.49 3.01
N LEU A 128 -5.08 -2.47 3.77
CA LEU A 128 -5.43 -2.27 5.19
C LEU A 128 -4.23 -1.83 6.03
N SER A 129 -3.04 -2.41 5.82
CA SER A 129 -1.81 -2.00 6.50
C SER A 129 -1.42 -0.55 6.18
N VAL A 130 -1.58 -0.13 4.92
CA VAL A 130 -1.30 1.23 4.44
C VAL A 130 -2.30 2.21 5.03
N SER A 131 -3.59 1.89 4.99
CA SER A 131 -4.63 2.77 5.57
C SER A 131 -4.50 2.88 7.09
N GLY A 132 -4.03 1.83 7.77
CA GLY A 132 -3.73 1.85 9.21
C GLY A 132 -2.61 2.81 9.60
N THR A 133 -1.67 3.14 8.70
CA THR A 133 -0.61 4.13 8.95
C THR A 133 -1.19 5.49 9.34
N TYR A 134 -2.34 5.85 8.77
CA TYR A 134 -2.99 7.13 9.04
C TYR A 134 -3.32 7.32 10.52
N LEU A 135 -3.75 6.25 11.20
CA LEU A 135 -4.06 6.28 12.63
C LEU A 135 -2.83 6.67 13.45
N PHE A 136 -1.68 6.04 13.18
CA PHE A 136 -0.44 6.32 13.92
C PHE A 136 0.14 7.69 13.59
N GLY A 137 0.14 8.07 12.31
CA GLY A 137 0.59 9.38 11.88
C GLY A 137 -0.26 10.51 12.47
N PHE A 138 -1.57 10.31 12.58
CA PHE A 138 -2.47 11.27 13.20
C PHE A 138 -2.24 11.40 14.70
N ILE A 139 -2.11 10.28 15.43
CA ILE A 139 -1.80 10.31 16.88
C ILE A 139 -0.48 11.05 17.11
N ALA A 140 0.58 10.66 16.41
CA ALA A 140 1.90 11.27 16.54
C ALA A 140 1.86 12.78 16.21
N GLY A 141 1.25 13.15 15.09
CA GLY A 141 1.11 14.55 14.70
C GLY A 141 0.28 15.37 15.70
N SER A 142 -0.77 14.79 16.27
CA SER A 142 -1.60 15.46 17.28
C SER A 142 -0.85 15.73 18.58
N LEU A 143 0.00 14.80 19.04
CA LEU A 143 0.80 14.97 20.25
C LEU A 143 1.85 16.07 20.06
N VAL A 144 2.57 16.08 18.94
CA VAL A 144 3.49 17.17 18.59
C VAL A 144 2.77 18.52 18.55
N TYR A 145 1.58 18.57 17.94
CA TYR A 145 0.77 19.79 17.90
C TYR A 145 0.39 20.27 19.30
N PHE A 146 -0.09 19.37 20.18
CA PHE A 146 -0.46 19.76 21.54
C PHE A 146 0.75 20.23 22.35
N TYR A 147 1.90 19.60 22.18
CA TYR A 147 3.13 20.01 22.87
C TYR A 147 3.57 21.41 22.42
N THR A 148 3.60 21.65 21.11
CA THR A 148 4.04 22.92 20.55
C THR A 148 3.09 24.07 20.82
N ALA A 149 1.77 23.82 20.79
CA ALA A 149 0.76 24.86 20.99
C ALA A 149 0.46 25.15 22.46
N TYR A 150 0.48 24.13 23.32
CA TYR A 150 0.01 24.22 24.71
C TYR A 150 1.02 23.76 25.76
N GLY A 151 2.05 23.00 25.38
CA GLY A 151 3.02 22.41 26.32
C GLY A 151 2.49 21.20 27.09
N TYR A 152 1.20 20.88 26.96
CA TYR A 152 0.54 19.71 27.57
C TYR A 152 -0.54 19.19 26.62
N VAL A 153 -0.98 17.95 26.83
CA VAL A 153 -2.11 17.43 26.05
C VAL A 153 -3.39 18.03 26.62
N ARG A 154 -4.12 18.79 25.79
CA ARG A 154 -5.37 19.41 26.22
C ARG A 154 -6.42 18.31 26.47
N PRO A 155 -7.18 18.35 27.59
CA PRO A 155 -8.33 17.48 27.75
C PRO A 155 -9.36 17.80 26.67
N LEU A 156 -9.74 16.78 25.90
CA LEU A 156 -10.73 16.92 24.84
C LEU A 156 -12.13 16.74 25.42
N ASP A 157 -13.04 17.65 25.09
CA ASP A 157 -14.45 17.48 25.40
C ASP A 157 -15.05 16.38 24.50
N GLY A 158 -16.24 15.87 24.87
CA GLY A 158 -16.91 14.81 24.11
C GLY A 158 -17.13 15.18 22.63
N VAL A 159 -17.35 16.46 22.33
CA VAL A 159 -17.49 16.97 20.96
C VAL A 159 -16.16 16.90 20.22
N ASP A 160 -15.06 17.33 20.86
CA ASP A 160 -13.72 17.25 20.27
C ASP A 160 -13.37 15.80 19.94
N PHE A 161 -13.60 14.87 20.86
CA PHE A 161 -13.35 13.45 20.60
C PHE A 161 -14.08 12.92 19.36
N VAL A 162 -15.35 13.28 19.17
CA VAL A 162 -16.14 12.91 17.98
C VAL A 162 -15.53 13.52 16.71
N VAL A 163 -15.08 14.77 16.75
CA VAL A 163 -14.43 15.44 15.62
C VAL A 163 -13.13 14.74 15.24
N PHE A 164 -12.22 14.51 16.21
CA PHE A 164 -10.94 13.84 15.97
C PHE A 164 -11.14 12.40 15.45
N LEU A 165 -12.07 11.64 16.02
CA LEU A 165 -12.40 10.29 15.55
C LEU A 165 -12.94 10.32 14.12
N THR A 166 -13.82 11.27 13.80
CA THR A 166 -14.39 11.43 12.46
C THR A 166 -13.31 11.75 11.43
N PHE A 167 -12.38 12.65 11.75
CA PHE A 167 -11.23 12.96 10.88
C PHE A 167 -10.39 11.72 10.59
N ILE A 168 -10.14 10.88 11.59
CA ILE A 168 -9.36 9.65 11.43
C ILE A 168 -10.11 8.65 10.54
N LEU A 169 -11.39 8.43 10.79
CA LEU A 169 -12.20 7.51 10.00
C LEU A 169 -12.29 7.95 8.54
N ILE A 170 -12.49 9.26 8.30
CA ILE A 170 -12.49 9.84 6.96
C ILE A 170 -11.12 9.65 6.30
N GLY A 171 -10.03 9.94 7.01
CA GLY A 171 -8.67 9.79 6.47
C GLY A 171 -8.33 8.34 6.12
N ILE A 172 -8.68 7.38 6.98
CA ILE A 172 -8.53 5.94 6.72
C ILE A 172 -9.37 5.53 5.51
N ALA A 173 -10.65 5.91 5.47
CA ALA A 173 -11.55 5.55 4.38
C ALA A 173 -11.08 6.14 3.04
N PHE A 174 -10.70 7.42 3.02
CA PHE A 174 -10.20 8.09 1.83
C PHE A 174 -8.91 7.43 1.31
N ASN A 175 -7.94 7.18 2.20
CA ASN A 175 -6.71 6.48 1.86
C ASN A 175 -7.00 5.08 1.28
N PHE A 176 -7.92 4.34 1.91
CA PHE A 176 -8.34 3.02 1.45
C PHE A 176 -8.96 3.06 0.05
N PHE A 177 -9.94 3.94 -0.19
CA PHE A 177 -10.62 4.03 -1.49
C PHE A 177 -9.70 4.48 -2.62
N VAL A 178 -8.85 5.49 -2.38
CA VAL A 178 -7.89 5.98 -3.38
C VAL A 178 -6.91 4.87 -3.77
N ASN A 179 -6.31 4.21 -2.78
CA ASN A 179 -5.35 3.13 -3.04
C ASN A 179 -6.02 1.87 -3.62
N GLN A 180 -7.26 1.57 -3.24
CA GLN A 180 -8.05 0.48 -3.84
C GLN A 180 -8.33 0.75 -5.31
N GLY A 181 -8.73 1.97 -5.66
CA GLY A 181 -9.02 2.38 -7.04
C GLY A 181 -7.77 2.27 -7.92
N GLN A 182 -6.64 2.82 -7.46
CA GLN A 182 -5.37 2.77 -8.18
C GLN A 182 -4.93 1.33 -8.44
N VAL A 183 -5.03 0.44 -7.46
CA VAL A 183 -4.56 -0.92 -7.66
C VAL A 183 -5.55 -1.80 -8.40
N LYS A 184 -6.86 -1.57 -8.29
CA LYS A 184 -7.82 -2.23 -9.18
C LYS A 184 -7.54 -1.90 -10.64
N TYR A 185 -7.16 -0.65 -10.93
CA TYR A 185 -6.71 -0.24 -12.26
C TYR A 185 -5.45 -1.00 -12.70
N HIS A 186 -4.43 -1.08 -11.84
CA HIS A 186 -3.20 -1.82 -12.15
C HIS A 186 -3.40 -3.33 -12.32
N ILE A 187 -4.26 -3.96 -11.50
CA ILE A 187 -4.63 -5.38 -11.64
C ILE A 187 -5.32 -5.61 -12.98
N LYS A 188 -6.33 -4.79 -13.32
CA LYS A 188 -7.05 -4.92 -14.60
C LYS A 188 -6.11 -4.77 -15.80
N HIS A 189 -5.15 -3.85 -15.70
CA HIS A 189 -4.15 -3.67 -16.75
C HIS A 189 -3.23 -4.90 -16.87
N LEU A 190 -2.79 -5.50 -15.76
CA LEU A 190 -1.99 -6.73 -15.77
C LEU A 190 -2.77 -7.94 -16.30
N GLU A 191 -4.07 -8.04 -15.98
CA GLU A 191 -4.94 -9.06 -16.55
C GLU A 191 -5.03 -8.96 -18.06
N ILE A 192 -5.23 -7.76 -18.61
CA ILE A 192 -5.29 -7.54 -20.06
C ILE A 192 -3.96 -7.96 -20.70
N CYS A 193 -2.83 -7.52 -20.14
CA CYS A 193 -1.51 -7.90 -20.65
C CYS A 193 -1.24 -9.42 -20.58
N LEU A 194 -1.77 -10.12 -19.58
CA LEU A 194 -1.63 -11.58 -19.45
C LEU A 194 -2.57 -12.31 -20.43
N ASN A 195 -3.77 -11.79 -20.62
CA ASN A 195 -4.76 -12.35 -21.56
C ASN A 195 -4.28 -12.25 -23.00
N ASP A 196 -3.68 -11.12 -23.37
CA ASP A 196 -3.02 -10.93 -24.66
C ASP A 196 -1.85 -11.91 -24.89
N LEU A 197 -1.31 -12.52 -23.81
CA LEU A 197 -0.21 -13.48 -23.88
C LEU A 197 -0.66 -14.95 -23.92
N ASN A 198 -1.75 -15.38 -23.24
CA ASN A 198 -2.41 -16.70 -23.38
C ASN A 198 -3.61 -16.90 -22.40
N ASP A 199 -4.71 -17.53 -22.84
CA ASP A 199 -5.93 -17.79 -22.04
C ASP A 199 -5.74 -18.81 -20.88
N LYS A 200 -4.90 -19.84 -21.05
CA LYS A 200 -4.75 -20.93 -20.04
C LYS A 200 -4.05 -20.53 -18.73
N ASN A 201 -3.39 -19.38 -18.70
CA ASN A 201 -2.61 -18.95 -17.53
C ASN A 201 -3.47 -18.30 -16.44
N LEU A 202 -4.64 -17.77 -16.81
CA LEU A 202 -5.60 -17.22 -15.86
C LEU A 202 -6.14 -18.29 -14.90
N GLU A 203 -6.29 -19.53 -15.37
CA GLU A 203 -6.71 -20.67 -14.55
C GLU A 203 -5.68 -21.02 -13.48
N LEU A 204 -4.40 -21.14 -13.85
CA LEU A 204 -3.29 -21.40 -12.91
C LEU A 204 -3.11 -20.29 -11.87
N VAL A 205 -3.37 -19.04 -12.25
CA VAL A 205 -3.41 -17.91 -11.31
C VAL A 205 -4.58 -18.07 -10.34
N SER A 206 -5.76 -18.49 -10.81
CA SER A 206 -6.95 -18.66 -9.96
C SER A 206 -6.77 -19.75 -8.88
N GLU A 207 -6.16 -20.87 -9.24
CA GLU A 207 -5.94 -22.01 -8.32
C GLU A 207 -4.91 -21.65 -7.23
N ASN A 208 -3.82 -20.97 -7.61
CA ASN A 208 -2.82 -20.47 -6.66
C ASN A 208 -3.38 -19.39 -5.71
N ILE A 209 -4.33 -18.59 -6.18
CA ILE A 209 -5.01 -17.57 -5.35
C ILE A 209 -5.81 -18.24 -4.23
N GLU A 210 -6.55 -19.33 -4.49
CA GLU A 210 -7.37 -20.01 -3.48
C GLU A 210 -6.52 -20.61 -2.35
N LEU A 211 -5.40 -21.26 -2.71
CA LEU A 211 -4.46 -21.84 -1.75
C LEU A 211 -3.80 -20.76 -0.89
N GLN A 212 -3.40 -19.63 -1.49
CA GLN A 212 -2.80 -18.53 -0.73
C GLN A 212 -3.82 -17.78 0.15
N ARG A 213 -5.10 -17.74 -0.25
CA ARG A 213 -6.20 -17.12 0.54
C ARG A 213 -6.40 -17.79 1.89
N LYS A 214 -6.29 -19.13 1.96
CA LYS A 214 -6.39 -19.90 3.20
C LYS A 214 -5.23 -19.62 4.16
N ARG A 215 -4.04 -19.26 3.65
CA ARG A 215 -2.82 -19.03 4.44
C ARG A 215 -2.75 -17.63 5.08
N ASP A 216 -3.65 -16.70 4.73
CA ASP A 216 -3.56 -15.29 5.14
C ASP A 216 -4.37 -14.88 6.38
N ARG A 217 -4.93 -15.87 7.09
CA ARG A 217 -5.78 -15.62 8.25
C ARG A 217 -5.04 -14.89 9.39
N SER A 218 -3.76 -15.21 9.59
CA SER A 218 -2.93 -14.61 10.64
C SER A 218 -2.72 -13.10 10.43
N ASN A 219 -2.48 -12.66 9.18
CA ASN A 219 -2.27 -11.24 8.88
C ASN A 219 -3.56 -10.44 9.04
N LYS A 220 -4.71 -11.01 8.69
CA LYS A 220 -6.02 -10.39 8.92
C LYS A 220 -6.32 -10.21 10.39
N ILE A 221 -6.00 -11.20 11.23
CA ILE A 221 -6.15 -11.10 12.69
C ILE A 221 -5.23 -10.02 13.25
N LEU A 222 -3.97 -9.97 12.81
CA LEU A 222 -3.02 -8.93 13.21
C LEU A 222 -3.55 -7.52 12.87
N LEU A 223 -4.05 -7.32 11.65
CA LEU A 223 -4.60 -6.03 11.22
C LEU A 223 -5.85 -5.62 12.00
N ALA A 224 -6.77 -6.57 12.25
CA ALA A 224 -7.96 -6.30 13.06
C ALA A 224 -7.57 -5.89 14.49
N LEU A 225 -6.59 -6.58 15.08
CA LEU A 225 -6.06 -6.29 16.41
C LEU A 225 -5.39 -4.91 16.45
N VAL A 226 -4.57 -4.56 15.46
CA VAL A 226 -3.95 -3.23 15.32
C VAL A 226 -5.00 -2.13 15.25
N LEU A 227 -6.08 -2.34 14.50
CA LEU A 227 -7.13 -1.33 14.32
C LEU A 227 -7.90 -1.12 15.64
N VAL A 228 -8.27 -2.21 16.32
CA VAL A 228 -8.95 -2.14 17.62
C VAL A 228 -8.06 -1.49 18.68
N ILE A 229 -6.80 -1.91 18.81
CA ILE A 229 -5.89 -1.33 19.80
C ILE A 229 -5.56 0.13 19.45
N GLY A 230 -5.38 0.46 18.18
CA GLY A 230 -5.14 1.84 17.74
C GLY A 230 -6.27 2.78 18.15
N ILE A 231 -7.54 2.36 18.00
CA ILE A 231 -8.70 3.14 18.46
C ILE A 231 -8.72 3.22 19.99
N LEU A 232 -8.40 2.14 20.71
CA LEU A 232 -8.34 2.15 22.17
C LEU A 232 -7.26 3.10 22.71
N LEU A 233 -6.08 3.12 22.10
CA LEU A 233 -5.01 4.06 22.44
C LEU A 233 -5.47 5.50 22.28
N LEU A 234 -6.23 5.77 21.23
CA LEU A 234 -6.81 7.09 21.00
C LEU A 234 -7.78 7.52 22.11
N VAL A 235 -8.65 6.60 22.54
CA VAL A 235 -9.53 6.81 23.70
C VAL A 235 -8.72 7.08 24.96
N ILE A 236 -7.64 6.33 25.20
CA ILE A 236 -6.81 6.48 26.40
C ILE A 236 -6.10 7.85 26.43
N VAL A 237 -5.50 8.29 25.31
CA VAL A 237 -4.86 9.62 25.23
C VAL A 237 -5.87 10.72 25.53
N PHE A 238 -7.05 10.66 24.93
CA PHE A 238 -7.96 11.79 24.95
C PHE A 238 -8.92 11.80 26.14
N LYS A 239 -9.25 10.63 26.73
CA LYS A 239 -10.19 10.53 27.85
C LYS A 239 -9.53 10.71 29.22
N ASN A 240 -8.29 10.25 29.40
CA ASN A 240 -7.66 10.22 30.73
C ASN A 240 -6.89 11.50 31.11
N ILE A 241 -6.87 12.51 30.26
CA ILE A 241 -6.20 13.79 30.55
C ILE A 241 -7.19 14.82 31.12
N GLY A 242 -8.50 14.57 31.03
CA GLY A 242 -9.53 15.34 31.73
C GLY A 242 -9.77 14.94 33.19
N PHE A 243 -9.18 13.84 33.67
CA PHE A 243 -9.48 13.29 35.01
C PHE A 243 -8.35 13.45 36.04
N ILE A 244 -7.18 13.98 35.66
CA ILE A 244 -6.04 14.23 36.57
C ILE A 244 -5.84 15.73 36.76
N ILE A 245 -6.92 16.50 36.92
CA ILE A 245 -6.90 17.75 37.70
C ILE A 245 -8.23 17.80 38.47
N LYS A 246 -8.22 17.26 39.69
CA LYS A 246 -9.08 17.72 40.77
C LYS A 246 -8.34 17.54 42.09
#